data_AF-A0A931V8S8-F1
#
_entry.id   AF-A0A931V8S8-F1
#
_cell.length_a   1.000
_cell.length_b   1.000
_cell.length_c   1.000
_cell.angle_alpha   90.00
_cell.angle_beta   90.00
_cell.angle_gamma   90.00
#
_symmetry.space_group_name_H-M   'P 1'
#
loop_
_entity.id
_entity.type
_entity.pdbx_description
1 polymer ?
#
loop_
_entity_poly.entity_id
_entity_poly.type
_entity_poly.pdbx_seq_one_letter_code
_entity_poly.pdbx_strand_id
1 'polypeptide(L)' 'MTTATINMKLDADTANIFMKAPIEDRNKLCVLWSVLLREYKAASMPLSKLMDQVGARAKARGLNADKLGSILDAE' A
#
# COMPACT_ATOMS: atom_id res chain seq x y z
N MET A 1 -14.57 -2.45 16.49
CA MET A 1 -14.16 -1.47 15.46
C MET A 1 -15.20 -1.49 14.36
N THR A 2 -15.70 -0.33 13.95
CA THR A 2 -16.66 -0.24 12.84
C THR A 2 -15.89 -0.24 11.52
N THR A 3 -16.16 -1.20 10.65
CA THR A 3 -15.59 -1.26 9.31
C THR A 3 -16.54 -0.64 8.29
N ALA A 4 -16.01 0.13 7.35
CA ALA A 4 -16.77 0.64 6.21
C ALA A 4 -16.15 0.11 4.91
N THR A 5 -16.99 -0.30 3.97
CA THR A 5 -16.55 -0.81 2.66
C THR A 5 -16.42 0.35 1.68
N ILE A 6 -15.27 0.43 1.00
CA ILE A 6 -15.02 1.38 -0.08
C ILE A 6 -14.93 0.56 -1.38
N ASN A 7 -15.72 0.93 -2.39
CA ASN A 7 -15.61 0.34 -3.72
C ASN A 7 -14.58 1.11 -4.55
N MET A 8 -13.47 0.46 -4.89
CA MET A 8 -12.40 1.06 -5.71
C MET A 8 -12.38 0.42 -7.09
N LYS A 9 -12.32 1.24 -8.14
CA LYS A 9 -12.08 0.77 -9.51
C LYS A 9 -10.57 0.74 -9.74
N LEU A 10 -10.07 -0.43 -10.11
CA LEU A 10 -8.69 -0.67 -10.52
C LEU A 10 -8.71 -1.19 -11.96
N ASP A 11 -7.56 -1.14 -12.64
CA ASP A 11 -7.41 -1.90 -13.88
C ASP A 11 -7.55 -3.40 -13.61
N ALA A 12 -7.93 -4.15 -14.65
CA ALA A 12 -8.29 -5.55 -14.53
C ALA A 12 -7.13 -6.41 -14.00
N ASP A 13 -5.90 -6.12 -14.41
CA ASP A 13 -4.73 -6.89 -14.02
C ASP A 13 -4.39 -6.66 -12.54
N THR A 14 -4.37 -5.41 -12.09
CA THR A 14 -4.17 -5.06 -10.68
C THR A 14 -5.26 -5.64 -9.78
N ALA A 15 -6.52 -5.57 -10.21
CA ALA A 15 -7.62 -6.19 -9.49
C ALA A 15 -7.43 -7.71 -9.37
N ASN A 16 -7.00 -8.36 -10.46
CA ASN A 16 -6.75 -9.80 -10.49
C ASN A 16 -5.62 -10.24 -9.54
N ILE A 17 -4.55 -9.43 -9.43
CA ILE A 17 -3.46 -9.68 -8.47
C ILE A 17 -4.03 -9.72 -7.05
N PHE A 18 -4.78 -8.69 -6.63
CA PHE A 18 -5.38 -8.66 -5.30
C PHE A 18 -6.37 -9.81 -5.09
N MET A 19 -7.20 -10.11 -6.10
CA MET A 19 -8.20 -11.20 -6.03
C MET A 19 -7.60 -12.60 -6.05
N LYS A 20 -6.35 -12.79 -6.44
CA LYS A 20 -5.65 -14.08 -6.43
C LYS A 20 -4.73 -14.25 -5.22
N ALA A 21 -4.35 -13.15 -4.56
CA ALA A 21 -3.50 -13.20 -3.37
C ALA A 21 -4.15 -14.03 -2.24
N PRO A 22 -3.36 -14.68 -1.38
CA PRO A 22 -3.85 -15.27 -0.13
C PRO A 22 -4.65 -14.28 0.72
N ILE A 23 -5.58 -14.81 1.55
CA ILE A 23 -6.42 -13.96 2.42
C ILE A 23 -5.57 -13.11 3.36
N GLU A 24 -4.48 -13.67 3.88
CA GLU A 24 -3.56 -12.96 4.76
C GLU A 24 -2.94 -11.74 4.07
N ASP A 25 -2.49 -11.91 2.83
CA ASP A 25 -1.88 -10.82 2.05
C ASP A 25 -2.91 -9.77 1.67
N ARG A 26 -4.14 -10.16 1.34
CA ARG A 26 -5.23 -9.19 1.14
C ARG A 26 -5.48 -8.36 2.39
N ASN A 27 -5.43 -8.97 3.57
CA ASN A 27 -5.58 -8.23 4.83
C ASN A 27 -4.42 -7.26 5.05
N LYS A 28 -3.18 -7.67 4.82
CA LYS A 28 -1.99 -6.80 4.88
C LYS A 28 -2.13 -5.63 3.91
N LEU A 29 -2.56 -5.87 2.67
CA LEU A 29 -2.81 -4.85 1.66
C LEU A 29 -3.91 -3.87 2.09
N CYS A 30 -5.01 -4.34 2.68
CA CYS A 30 -6.06 -3.48 3.23
C CYS A 30 -5.57 -2.58 4.38
N VAL A 31 -4.67 -3.09 5.22
CA VAL A 31 -4.02 -2.30 6.29
C VAL A 31 -3.11 -1.23 5.69
N LEU A 32 -2.30 -1.58 4.68
CA LEU A 32 -1.44 -0.62 3.97
C LEU A 32 -2.27 0.51 3.34
N TRP A 33 -3.39 0.18 2.69
CA TRP A 33 -4.33 1.18 2.18
C TRP A 33 -4.89 2.09 3.28
N SER A 34 -5.22 1.52 4.44
CA SER A 34 -5.72 2.30 5.58
C SER A 34 -4.66 3.27 6.12
N VAL A 35 -3.40 2.85 6.17
CA VAL A 35 -2.27 3.72 6.55
C VAL A 35 -2.12 4.85 5.52
N LEU A 36 -2.06 4.52 4.24
CA LEU A 36 -1.90 5.50 3.16
C LEU A 36 -3.01 6.56 3.17
N LEU A 37 -4.27 6.16 3.33
CA LEU A 37 -5.41 7.10 3.38
C LEU A 37 -5.35 8.02 4.61
N ARG A 38 -4.88 7.53 5.75
CA ARG A 38 -4.68 8.35 6.95
C ARG A 38 -3.52 9.32 6.79
N GLU A 39 -2.41 8.88 6.20
CA GLU A 39 -1.28 9.75 5.88
C GLU A 39 -1.69 10.82 4.86
N TYR A 40 -2.49 10.48 3.86
CA TYR A 40 -3.05 11.45 2.92
C TYR A 40 -3.90 12.51 3.62
N LYS A 41 -4.80 12.11 4.52
CA LYS A 41 -5.59 13.07 5.31
C LYS A 41 -4.72 13.95 6.20
N ALA A 42 -3.65 13.40 6.79
CA ALA A 42 -2.75 14.15 7.65
C ALA A 42 -1.81 15.08 6.87
N ALA A 43 -1.57 14.78 5.60
CA ALA A 43 -0.76 15.60 4.71
C ALA A 43 -1.53 16.87 4.31
N SER A 44 -1.01 18.06 4.69
CA SER A 44 -1.49 19.35 4.16
C SER A 44 -0.99 19.62 2.72
N MET A 45 -0.52 18.59 2.02
CA MET A 45 0.15 18.70 0.73
C MET A 45 -0.48 17.75 -0.30
N PRO A 46 -0.31 18.04 -1.61
CA PRO A 46 -0.85 17.19 -2.67
C PRO A 46 -0.35 15.74 -2.57
N LEU A 47 -1.19 14.79 -3.00
CA LEU A 47 -0.89 13.35 -2.96
C LEU A 47 0.46 13.01 -3.61
N SER A 48 0.81 13.65 -4.73
CA SER A 48 2.09 13.45 -5.42
C SER A 48 3.29 13.74 -4.51
N LYS A 49 3.24 14.84 -3.75
CA LYS A 49 4.30 15.21 -2.79
C LYS A 49 4.37 14.27 -1.61
N LEU A 50 3.23 13.76 -1.15
CA LEU A 50 3.21 12.72 -0.13
C LEU A 50 3.85 11.43 -0.66
N MET A 51 3.48 10.97 -1.86
CA MET A 51 4.04 9.77 -2.47
C MET A 51 5.56 9.90 -2.70
N ASP A 52 6.04 11.07 -3.14
CA ASP A 52 7.47 11.37 -3.25
C ASP A 52 8.18 11.23 -1.89
N GLN A 53 7.60 11.78 -0.80
CA GLN A 53 8.17 11.69 0.54
C GLN A 53 8.17 10.27 1.08
N VAL A 54 7.08 9.52 0.90
CA VAL A 54 6.98 8.12 1.32
C VAL A 54 8.02 7.29 0.58
N GLY A 55 8.15 7.47 -0.74
CA GLY A 55 9.18 6.84 -1.55
C GLY A 55 10.60 7.20 -1.12
N ALA A 56 10.86 8.47 -0.80
CA ALA A 56 12.15 8.94 -0.32
C ALA A 56 12.51 8.34 1.05
N ARG A 57 11.56 8.29 2.00
CA ARG A 57 11.75 7.67 3.33
C ARG A 57 11.98 6.17 3.22
N ALA A 58 11.23 5.49 2.36
CA ALA A 58 11.40 4.07 2.07
C ALA A 58 12.82 3.79 1.55
N LYS A 59 13.27 4.54 0.53
CA LYS A 59 14.64 4.43 0.01
C LYS A 59 15.70 4.74 1.07
N ALA A 60 15.52 5.78 1.88
CA ALA A 60 16.44 6.14 2.96
C ALA A 60 16.54 5.05 4.03
N ARG A 61 15.50 4.25 4.22
CA ARG A 61 15.48 3.06 5.10
C ARG A 61 16.01 1.79 4.39
N GLY A 62 16.52 1.93 3.17
CA GLY A 62 17.07 0.85 2.37
C GLY A 62 16.02 -0.04 1.70
N LEU A 63 14.75 0.41 1.63
CA LEU A 63 13.72 -0.29 0.88
C LEU A 63 13.95 -0.03 -0.62
N ASN A 64 14.61 -0.99 -1.28
CA ASN A 64 14.73 -1.07 -2.73
C ASN A 64 13.87 -2.22 -3.26
N ALA A 65 13.73 -2.35 -4.58
CA ALA A 65 12.87 -3.36 -5.20
C ALA A 65 13.23 -4.79 -4.74
N ASP A 66 14.53 -5.10 -4.64
CA ASP A 66 15.01 -6.41 -4.22
C ASP A 66 14.68 -6.71 -2.75
N LYS A 67 14.83 -5.71 -1.86
CA LYS A 67 14.53 -5.85 -0.43
C LYS A 67 13.03 -5.85 -0.17
N LEU A 68 12.25 -5.15 -0.99
CA LEU A 68 10.79 -5.23 -0.96
C LEU A 68 10.34 -6.63 -1.39
N GLY A 69 10.90 -7.17 -2.48
CA GLY A 69 10.66 -8.55 -2.89
C GLY A 69 11.01 -9.53 -1.78
N SER A 70 12.19 -9.39 -1.18
CA SER A 70 12.63 -10.25 -0.06
C SER A 70 11.72 -10.19 1.17
N ILE A 71 11.06 -9.05 1.44
CA ILE A 71 10.07 -8.93 2.54
C ILE A 71 8.74 -9.57 2.17
N LEU A 72 8.36 -9.51 0.90
CA LEU A 72 7.11 -10.08 0.38
C LEU A 72 7.20 -11.60 0.20
N ASP A 73 8.40 -12.11 -0.10
CA ASP A 73 8.69 -13.54 -0.31
C ASP A 73 9.15 -14.25 0.98
N ALA A 74 9.45 -13.51 2.05
CA ALA A 74 9.79 -14.09 3.35
C ALA A 74 8.51 -14.47 4.12
N GLU A 75 8.15 -15.76 4.04
CA GLU A 75 7.35 -16.47 5.05
C GLU A 75 8.16 -16.70 6.34
#